data_AF-A0AAU1EY96-F1
#
_entry.id   AF-A0AAU1EY96-F1
#
_cell.length_a   1.000
_cell.length_b   1.000
_cell.length_c   1.000
_cell.angle_alpha   90.00
_cell.angle_beta   90.00
_cell.angle_gamma   90.00
#
_symmetry.space_group_name_H-M   'P 1'
#
loop_
_entity.id
_entity.type
_entity.pdbx_description
1 polymer ?
#
loop_
_entity_poly.entity_id
_entity_poly.type
_entity_poly.pdbx_seq_one_letter_code
_entity_poly.pdbx_strand_id
1 'polypeptide(L)'
;MIRPDAQLRAGHVPADLIPPGTDPRSVVIVHTTPRSWTGPVVLVLLATIGVCGLVYITTAAVLSLVQVAATTAAAIKTAVPTLIGGGGLITLAVKAPKKPSK
;
A
#
# COMPACT_ATOMS: atom_id res chain seq x y z
N MET A 1 45.32 1.32 8.11
CA MET A 1 45.34 -0.16 8.04
C MET A 1 44.34 -0.57 6.96
N ILE A 2 44.80 -1.24 5.89
CA ILE A 2 43.90 -1.81 4.88
C ILE A 2 43.14 -2.95 5.54
N ARG A 3 41.82 -3.00 5.39
CA ARG A 3 41.00 -4.04 6.02
C ARG A 3 41.32 -5.42 5.40
N PRO A 4 41.27 -6.53 6.15
CA PRO A 4 41.67 -7.87 5.67
C PRO A 4 40.94 -8.33 4.40
N ASP A 5 39.67 -7.93 4.26
CA ASP A 5 38.83 -8.16 3.08
C ASP A 5 39.34 -7.45 1.83
N ALA A 6 39.93 -6.27 1.98
CA ALA A 6 40.51 -5.54 0.85
C ALA A 6 41.82 -6.18 0.36
N GLN A 7 42.58 -6.84 1.25
CA GLN A 7 43.77 -7.62 0.85
C GLN A 7 43.38 -8.89 0.10
N LEU A 8 42.34 -9.60 0.55
CA LEU A 8 41.80 -10.77 -0.15
C LEU A 8 41.25 -10.40 -1.53
N ARG A 9 40.55 -9.27 -1.66
CA ARG A 9 40.09 -8.75 -2.96
C ARG A 9 41.23 -8.33 -3.89
N ALA A 10 42.38 -7.94 -3.34
CA ALA A 10 43.58 -7.62 -4.10
C ALA A 10 44.39 -8.87 -4.51
N GLY A 11 43.86 -10.08 -4.27
CA GLY A 11 44.54 -11.34 -4.60
C GLY A 11 45.67 -11.71 -3.64
N HIS A 12 45.77 -11.03 -2.49
CA HIS A 12 46.73 -11.41 -1.46
C HIS A 12 46.20 -12.63 -0.69
N VAL A 13 46.97 -13.71 -0.70
CA VAL A 13 46.68 -14.94 0.05
C VAL A 13 47.41 -14.87 1.40
N PRO A 14 46.68 -14.80 2.54
CA PRO A 14 47.30 -14.80 3.86
C PRO A 14 48.05 -16.10 4.13
N ALA A 15 49.24 -16.00 4.74
CA ALA A 15 50.08 -17.17 5.04
C ALA A 15 49.39 -18.18 5.96
N ASP A 16 48.53 -17.73 6.88
CA ASP A 16 47.77 -18.59 7.79
C ASP A 16 46.75 -19.50 7.08
N LEU A 17 46.34 -19.16 5.86
CA LEU A 17 45.38 -19.94 5.08
C LEU A 17 46.06 -20.92 4.11
N ILE A 18 47.40 -20.94 4.08
CA ILE A 18 48.18 -21.82 3.21
C ILE A 18 48.54 -23.09 3.99
N PRO A 19 48.08 -24.28 3.55
CA PRO A 19 48.46 -25.52 4.20
C PRO A 19 49.99 -25.73 4.14
N PRO A 20 50.62 -26.23 5.22
CA PRO A 20 52.05 -26.44 5.24
C PRO A 20 52.48 -27.42 4.13
N GLY A 21 53.58 -27.09 3.43
CA GLY A 21 54.09 -27.88 2.31
C GLY A 21 53.39 -27.64 0.97
N THR A 22 52.44 -26.70 0.89
CA THR A 22 51.75 -26.33 -0.36
C THR A 22 52.36 -25.05 -0.95
N ASP A 23 52.57 -25.02 -2.27
CA ASP A 23 52.98 -23.80 -2.98
C ASP A 23 51.87 -22.73 -2.85
N PRO A 24 52.16 -21.53 -2.32
CA PRO A 24 51.20 -20.42 -2.24
C PRO A 24 50.51 -20.09 -3.57
N ARG A 25 51.16 -20.36 -4.70
CA ARG A 25 50.63 -20.08 -6.05
C ARG A 25 49.55 -21.05 -6.51
N SER A 26 49.40 -22.19 -5.85
CA SER A 26 48.40 -23.21 -6.19
C SER A 26 47.17 -23.18 -5.28
N VAL A 27 47.13 -22.28 -4.29
CA VAL A 27 46.01 -22.16 -3.34
C VAL A 27 44.95 -21.20 -3.87
N VAL A 28 43.72 -21.68 -4.00
CA VAL A 28 42.55 -20.89 -4.40
C VAL A 28 41.60 -20.75 -3.21
N ILE A 29 41.35 -19.52 -2.76
CA ILE A 29 40.37 -19.23 -1.71
C ILE A 29 39.00 -19.02 -2.36
N VAL A 30 38.06 -19.94 -2.10
CA VAL A 30 36.68 -19.80 -2.55
C VAL A 30 35.87 -19.06 -1.49
N HIS A 31 35.48 -17.82 -1.80
CA HIS A 31 34.54 -17.08 -0.98
C HIS A 31 33.12 -17.55 -1.26
N THR A 32 32.53 -18.30 -0.34
CA THR A 32 31.09 -18.53 -0.34
C THR A 32 30.41 -17.32 0.28
N THR A 33 29.43 -16.73 -0.41
CA THR A 33 28.61 -15.68 0.21
C THR A 33 27.74 -16.34 1.29
N PRO A 34 27.70 -15.81 2.52
CA PRO A 34 26.79 -16.33 3.54
C PRO A 34 25.36 -16.31 3.01
N ARG A 35 24.65 -17.42 3.12
CA ARG A 35 23.25 -17.49 2.69
C ARG A 35 22.43 -16.56 3.60
N SER A 36 22.02 -15.41 3.08
CA SER A 36 21.23 -14.43 3.81
C SER A 36 19.75 -14.57 3.45
N TRP A 37 18.94 -14.93 4.43
CA TRP A 37 17.48 -15.08 4.29
C TRP A 37 16.72 -13.79 4.61
N THR A 38 17.37 -12.82 5.23
CA THR A 38 16.72 -11.60 5.72
C THR A 38 16.14 -10.76 4.57
N GLY A 39 16.90 -10.58 3.49
CA GLY A 39 16.45 -9.82 2.31
C GLY A 39 15.20 -10.43 1.67
N PRO A 40 15.23 -11.71 1.28
CA PRO A 40 14.07 -12.40 0.70
C PRO A 40 12.85 -12.42 1.63
N VAL A 41 13.03 -12.69 2.92
CA VAL A 41 11.92 -12.77 3.89
C VAL A 41 11.24 -11.41 4.06
N VAL A 42 12.01 -10.34 4.20
CA VAL A 42 11.45 -8.98 4.34
C VAL A 42 10.67 -8.59 3.08
N LEU A 43 11.18 -8.94 1.90
CA LEU A 43 10.53 -8.64 0.62
C LEU A 43 9.17 -9.35 0.52
N VAL A 44 9.11 -10.62 0.89
CA VAL A 44 7.85 -11.39 0.91
C VAL A 44 6.86 -10.79 1.89
N LEU A 45 7.28 -10.49 3.12
CA LEU A 45 6.42 -9.88 4.14
C LEU A 45 5.85 -8.53 3.66
N LEU A 46 6.70 -7.67 3.10
CA LEU A 46 6.28 -6.37 2.59
C LEU A 46 5.28 -6.51 1.44
N ALA A 47 5.52 -7.44 0.52
CA ALA A 47 4.60 -7.73 -0.58
C ALA A 47 3.25 -8.24 -0.06
N THR A 48 3.24 -9.16 0.89
CA THR A 48 2.00 -9.69 1.48
C THR A 48 1.19 -8.60 2.18
N ILE A 49 1.85 -7.77 3.00
CA ILE A 49 1.18 -6.66 3.70
C ILE A 49 0.64 -5.64 2.69
N GLY A 50 1.41 -5.30 1.65
CA GLY A 50 0.98 -4.36 0.60
C GLY A 50 -0.25 -4.85 -0.16
N VAL A 51 -0.28 -6.12 -0.55
CA VAL A 51 -1.42 -6.73 -1.25
C VAL A 51 -2.66 -6.78 -0.35
N CYS A 52 -2.51 -7.22 0.89
CA CYS A 52 -3.63 -7.24 1.85
C CYS A 52 -4.18 -5.83 2.11
N GLY A 53 -3.30 -4.84 2.28
CA GLY A 53 -3.69 -3.45 2.45
C GLY A 53 -4.44 -2.88 1.25
N LEU A 54 -3.95 -3.17 0.03
CA LEU A 54 -4.62 -2.75 -1.19
C LEU A 54 -6.03 -3.35 -1.32
N VAL A 55 -6.18 -4.65 -1.08
CA VAL A 55 -7.48 -5.33 -1.12
C VAL A 55 -8.43 -4.76 -0.06
N TYR A 56 -7.94 -4.52 1.15
CA TYR A 56 -8.75 -3.91 2.20
C TYR A 56 -9.23 -2.50 1.84
N ILE A 57 -8.33 -1.63 1.37
CA ILE A 57 -8.67 -0.24 1.02
C ILE A 57 -9.68 -0.20 -0.14
N THR A 58 -9.43 -0.99 -1.18
CA THR A 58 -10.31 -1.03 -2.36
C THR A 58 -11.70 -1.55 -2.00
N THR A 59 -11.79 -2.63 -1.22
CA THR A 59 -13.08 -3.18 -0.79
C THR A 59 -13.84 -2.22 0.15
N ALA A 60 -13.15 -1.64 1.13
CA ALA A 60 -13.75 -0.66 2.04
C ALA A 60 -14.27 0.58 1.29
N ALA A 61 -13.51 1.09 0.31
CA ALA A 61 -13.92 2.23 -0.51
C ALA A 61 -15.18 1.91 -1.33
N VAL A 62 -15.21 0.75 -2.00
CA VAL A 62 -16.39 0.32 -2.78
C VAL A 62 -17.61 0.14 -1.89
N LEU A 63 -17.47 -0.53 -0.75
CA LEU A 63 -18.57 -0.72 0.21
C LEU A 63 -19.11 0.61 0.72
N SER A 64 -18.23 1.57 1.03
CA SER A 64 -18.63 2.91 1.48
C SER A 64 -19.44 3.65 0.40
N LEU A 65 -19.02 3.57 -0.86
CA LEU A 65 -19.76 4.16 -1.98
C LEU A 65 -21.14 3.52 -2.16
N VAL A 66 -21.22 2.18 -2.06
CA VAL A 66 -22.50 1.45 -2.16
C VAL A 66 -23.43 1.82 -1.00
N GLN A 67 -22.91 1.98 0.22
CA GLN A 67 -23.71 2.42 1.37
C GLN A 67 -24.30 3.81 1.15
N VAL A 68 -23.53 4.77 0.64
CA VAL A 68 -24.04 6.12 0.30
C VAL A 68 -25.14 6.03 -0.76
N ALA A 69 -24.95 5.22 -1.80
CA ALA A 69 -25.98 5.02 -2.83
C ALA A 69 -27.26 4.36 -2.28
N ALA A 70 -27.13 3.34 -1.44
CA ALA A 70 -28.27 2.64 -0.83
C ALA A 70 -29.05 3.55 0.13
N THR A 71 -28.34 4.32 0.97
CA THR A 71 -28.96 5.25 1.93
C THR A 71 -29.67 6.40 1.23
N THR A 72 -29.08 6.97 0.19
CA THR A 72 -29.73 8.01 -0.64
C THR A 72 -30.96 7.47 -1.37
N ALA A 73 -30.87 6.28 -1.98
CA ALA A 73 -32.03 5.64 -2.62
C ALA A 73 -33.16 5.35 -1.62
N ALA A 74 -32.84 4.86 -0.41
CA ALA A 74 -33.80 4.65 0.65
C ALA A 74 -34.47 5.96 1.11
N ALA A 75 -33.69 7.04 1.26
CA ALA A 75 -34.21 8.36 1.63
C ALA A 75 -35.16 8.94 0.57
N ILE A 76 -34.84 8.78 -0.73
CA ILE A 76 -35.73 9.22 -1.82
C ILE A 76 -37.02 8.39 -1.81
N LYS A 77 -36.91 7.06 -1.65
CA LYS A 77 -38.08 6.17 -1.62
C LYS A 77 -39.02 6.48 -0.45
N THR A 78 -38.54 6.96 0.69
CA THR A 78 -39.41 7.38 1.81
C THR A 78 -39.94 8.79 1.62
N ALA A 79 -39.16 9.70 1.02
CA ALA A 79 -39.59 11.08 0.78
C ALA A 79 -40.68 11.19 -0.31
N VAL A 80 -40.59 10.41 -1.39
CA VAL A 80 -41.50 10.53 -2.55
C VAL A 80 -42.96 10.18 -2.22
N PRO A 81 -43.29 9.08 -1.51
CA PRO A 81 -44.65 8.79 -1.07
C PRO A 81 -45.16 9.80 -0.05
N THR A 82 -44.28 10.38 0.76
CA THR A 82 -44.65 11.44 1.73
C THR A 82 -44.98 12.76 1.00
N LEU A 83 -44.31 13.03 -0.12
CA LEU A 83 -44.54 14.20 -0.99
C LEU A 83 -45.80 14.04 -1.87
N ILE A 84 -46.11 12.84 -2.32
CA ILE A 84 -47.19 12.58 -3.30
C ILE A 84 -48.46 12.01 -2.63
N GLY A 85 -48.34 11.26 -1.54
CA GLY A 85 -49.45 10.56 -0.87
C GLY A 85 -49.92 11.18 0.46
N GLY A 86 -49.17 12.11 1.04
CA GLY A 86 -49.59 12.91 2.20
C GLY A 86 -49.94 14.32 1.74
N GLY A 87 -51.13 14.81 2.08
CA GLY A 87 -51.59 16.17 1.77
C GLY A 87 -50.78 17.28 2.45
N GLY A 88 -49.49 17.39 2.13
CA GLY A 88 -48.61 18.48 2.51
C GLY A 88 -48.50 19.45 1.34
N LEU A 89 -49.33 20.49 1.36
CA LEU A 89 -49.12 21.70 0.57
C LEU A 89 -47.71 22.24 0.86
N ILE A 90 -46.72 21.90 0.03
CA ILE A 90 -45.55 22.77 -0.13
C ILE A 90 -46.04 23.96 -0.95
N THR A 91 -46.65 24.92 -0.25
CA THR A 91 -46.88 26.24 -0.81
C THR A 91 -45.51 26.89 -0.97
N LEU A 92 -44.94 26.77 -2.18
CA LEU A 92 -43.86 27.65 -2.62
C LEU A 92 -44.43 29.07 -2.60
N ALA A 93 -44.18 29.79 -1.50
CA ALA A 93 -44.51 31.20 -1.38
C ALA A 93 -43.59 32.02 -2.30
N VAL A 94 -43.90 32.03 -3.60
CA VAL A 94 -43.34 33.00 -4.54
C VAL A 94 -43.94 34.36 -4.16
N LYS A 95 -43.14 35.18 -3.46
CA LYS A 95 -43.50 36.56 -3.15
C LYS A 95 -43.52 37.35 -4.46
N ALA A 96 -44.70 37.53 -5.03
CA ALA A 96 -44.88 38.38 -6.21
C ALA A 96 -44.53 39.85 -5.88
N PRO A 97 -43.82 40.56 -6.77
CA PRO A 97 -43.39 41.93 -6.51
C PRO A 97 -44.59 42.89 -6.46
N LYS A 98 -44.57 43.78 -5.48
CA LYS A 98 -45.63 44.77 -5.19
C LYS A 98 -45.69 45.79 -6.34
N LYS A 99 -46.81 45.82 -7.07
CA LYS A 99 -47.07 46.85 -8.10
C LYS A 99 -47.28 48.20 -7.41
N PRO A 100 -46.60 49.29 -7.82
CA PRO A 100 -46.82 50.61 -7.23
C PRO A 100 -48.19 51.14 -7.71
N SER A 101 -49.03 51.55 -6.76
CA SER A 101 -50.25 52.31 -7.06
C SER A 101 -49.85 53.71 -7.52
N LYS A 102 -50.51 54.19 -8.57
CA LYS A 102 -50.51 55.58 -9.02
C LYS A 102 -50.99 56.51 -7.91
#